data_AF-A0A929XAG4-F1
#
_entry.id   AF-A0A929XAG4-F1
#
_cell.length_a   1.000
_cell.length_b   1.000
_cell.length_c   1.000
_cell.angle_alpha   90.00
_cell.angle_beta   90.00
_cell.angle_gamma   90.00
#
_symmetry.space_group_name_H-M   'P 1'
#
loop_
_entity.id
_entity.type
_entity.pdbx_description
1 polymer ?
#
loop_
_entity_poly.entity_id
_entity_poly.type
_entity_poly.pdbx_seq_one_letter_code
_entity_poly.pdbx_strand_id
1 'polypeptide(L)'
;MKQELIKEFIEFPTFRESFIKPANIFAAETECWRFICPNCDLEVSVIRSTTSYGGYNGLFELAFMQDNHVCYTTELTNDVIGYLTKEEVLEYLEKSKNLYLDVETNTYRVY
;
A
#
# COMPACT_ATOMS: atom_id res chain seq x y z
N MET A 1 -13.42 -12.98 -10.26
CA MET A 1 -12.62 -12.39 -11.36
C MET A 1 -11.27 -13.09 -11.42
N LYS A 2 -10.58 -13.08 -12.57
CA LYS A 2 -9.19 -13.58 -12.63
C LYS A 2 -8.32 -12.51 -11.97
N GLN A 3 -7.48 -12.88 -11.01
CA GLN A 3 -6.51 -11.95 -10.42
C GLN A 3 -5.74 -11.28 -11.55
N GLU A 4 -5.92 -9.97 -11.71
CA GLU A 4 -5.10 -9.24 -12.67
C GLU A 4 -3.79 -8.94 -11.97
N LEU A 5 -2.82 -9.83 -12.16
CA LEU A 5 -1.46 -9.61 -11.67
C LEU A 5 -0.91 -8.40 -12.41
N ILE A 6 -0.80 -7.28 -11.70
CA ILE A 6 -0.16 -6.07 -12.19
C ILE A 6 1.34 -6.35 -12.22
N LYS A 7 1.87 -6.63 -13.42
CA LYS A 7 3.25 -7.08 -13.62
C LYS A 7 4.24 -6.17 -12.91
N GLU A 8 4.06 -4.85 -13.02
CA GLU A 8 4.93 -3.84 -12.41
C GLU A 8 4.93 -3.88 -10.88
N PHE A 9 3.81 -4.29 -10.25
CA PHE A 9 3.77 -4.49 -8.80
C PHE A 9 4.51 -5.76 -8.40
N ILE A 10 4.32 -6.85 -9.14
CA ILE A 10 4.96 -8.14 -8.82
C ILE A 10 6.47 -8.10 -9.05
N GLU A 11 6.91 -7.37 -10.07
CA GLU A 11 8.34 -7.19 -10.39
C GLU A 11 8.99 -6.06 -9.57
N PHE A 12 8.23 -5.33 -8.76
CA PHE A 12 8.78 -4.25 -7.93
C PHE A 12 9.75 -4.82 -6.88
N PRO A 13 10.95 -4.22 -6.67
CA PRO A 13 12.00 -4.84 -5.84
C PRO A 13 11.61 -5.17 -4.40
N THR A 14 10.65 -4.46 -3.83
CA THR A 14 10.18 -4.67 -2.45
C THR A 14 8.86 -5.43 -2.37
N PHE A 15 8.38 -6.01 -3.47
CA PHE A 15 7.18 -6.83 -3.48
C PHE A 15 7.33 -8.03 -2.53
N ARG A 16 6.32 -8.24 -1.68
CA ARG A 16 6.27 -9.34 -0.72
C ARG A 16 5.28 -10.42 -1.15
N GLU A 17 4.03 -10.03 -1.34
CA GLU A 17 2.96 -10.95 -1.67
C GLU A 17 1.74 -10.23 -2.26
N SER A 18 0.85 -11.00 -2.89
CA SER A 18 -0.46 -10.52 -3.31
C SER A 18 -1.50 -11.60 -3.06
N PHE A 19 -2.71 -11.18 -2.75
CA PHE A 19 -3.83 -12.08 -2.47
C PHE A 19 -5.16 -11.39 -2.75
N ILE A 20 -6.21 -12.20 -2.92
CA ILE A 20 -7.59 -11.71 -3.01
C ILE A 20 -8.28 -12.01 -1.69
N LYS A 21 -8.81 -10.98 -1.04
CA LYS A 21 -9.74 -11.13 0.08
C LYS A 21 -11.14 -11.32 -0.51
N PRO A 22 -11.81 -12.48 -0.28
CA PRO A 22 -13.13 -12.71 -0.83
C PRO A 22 -14.15 -11.76 -0.22
N ALA A 23 -15.18 -11.43 -0.99
CA ALA A 23 -16.31 -10.64 -0.52
C ALA A 23 -17.00 -11.33 0.68
N ASN A 24 -17.53 -10.52 1.58
CA ASN A 24 -18.41 -10.96 2.67
C ASN A 24 -19.50 -9.90 2.92
N ILE A 25 -20.32 -10.12 3.94
CA ILE A 25 -21.46 -9.23 4.24
C ILE A 25 -21.07 -7.78 4.60
N PHE A 26 -19.79 -7.52 4.92
CA PHE A 26 -19.27 -6.21 5.32
C PHE A 26 -18.35 -5.57 4.27
N ALA A 27 -17.81 -6.34 3.33
CA ALA A 27 -16.80 -5.85 2.40
C ALA A 27 -16.89 -6.56 1.04
N ALA A 28 -16.69 -5.80 -0.03
CA ALA A 28 -16.55 -6.37 -1.36
C ALA A 28 -15.24 -7.17 -1.50
N GLU A 29 -15.16 -7.97 -2.56
CA GLU A 29 -13.91 -8.64 -2.94
C GLU A 29 -12.82 -7.58 -3.12
N THR A 30 -11.63 -7.84 -2.58
CA THR A 30 -10.53 -6.87 -2.54
C THR A 30 -9.26 -7.55 -3.02
N GLU A 31 -8.65 -7.00 -4.05
CA GLU A 31 -7.29 -7.35 -4.47
C GLU A 31 -6.29 -6.60 -3.57
N CYS A 32 -5.28 -7.30 -3.07
CA CYS A 32 -4.28 -6.76 -2.16
C CYS A 32 -2.87 -7.05 -2.66
N TRP A 33 -1.97 -6.07 -2.55
CA TRP A 33 -0.53 -6.21 -2.77
C TRP A 33 0.22 -5.65 -1.55
N ARG A 34 1.24 -6.38 -1.11
CA ARG A 34 2.08 -6.05 0.04
C ARG A 34 3.51 -5.83 -0.40
N PHE A 35 4.13 -4.78 0.13
CA PHE A 35 5.52 -4.43 -0.12
C PHE A 35 6.22 -4.13 1.20
N ILE A 36 7.48 -4.55 1.32
CA ILE A 36 8.29 -4.22 2.51
C ILE A 36 8.90 -2.82 2.37
N CYS A 37 9.01 -2.09 3.48
CA CYS A 37 9.95 -0.97 3.56
C CYS A 37 11.30 -1.52 4.04
N PRO A 38 12.35 -1.55 3.21
CA PRO A 38 13.58 -2.30 3.49
C PRO A 38 14.40 -1.74 4.66
N ASN A 39 14.10 -0.52 5.09
CA ASN A 39 14.88 0.26 6.06
C ASN A 39 14.13 0.55 7.37
N CYS A 40 12.92 0.00 7.54
CA CYS A 40 12.14 0.10 8.77
C CYS A 40 11.18 -1.09 8.92
N ASP A 41 10.35 -1.07 9.96
CA ASP A 41 9.38 -2.11 10.29
C ASP A 41 8.01 -1.90 9.63
N LEU A 42 7.91 -1.00 8.65
CA LEU A 42 6.68 -0.75 7.91
C LEU A 42 6.53 -1.63 6.68
N GLU A 43 5.28 -1.76 6.25
CA GLU A 43 4.89 -2.32 4.97
C GLU A 43 3.96 -1.35 4.24
N VAL A 44 3.95 -1.43 2.91
CA VAL A 44 2.96 -0.75 2.08
C VAL A 44 1.87 -1.74 1.70
N SER A 45 0.62 -1.38 1.99
CA SER A 45 -0.58 -2.10 1.56
C SER A 45 -1.22 -1.32 0.42
N VAL A 46 -1.25 -1.91 -0.77
CA VAL A 46 -2.00 -1.39 -1.91
C VAL A 46 -3.22 -2.28 -2.10
N ILE A 47 -4.40 -1.69 -2.21
CA ILE A 47 -5.64 -2.45 -2.46
C ILE A 47 -6.47 -1.86 -3.58
N ARG A 48 -7.31 -2.72 -4.18
CA ARG A 48 -8.35 -2.32 -5.12
C ARG A 48 -9.62 -3.12 -4.84
N SER A 49 -10.73 -2.43 -4.64
CA SER A 49 -12.05 -3.04 -4.46
C SER A 49 -13.13 -2.11 -5.02
N THR A 50 -14.29 -2.64 -5.40
CA THR A 50 -15.41 -1.80 -5.85
C THR A 50 -15.90 -0.81 -4.78
N THR A 51 -15.56 -1.05 -3.50
CA THR A 51 -15.88 -0.17 -2.38
C THR A 51 -14.67 0.62 -1.85
N SER A 52 -13.49 0.48 -2.45
CA SER A 52 -12.32 1.30 -2.10
C SER A 52 -12.42 2.68 -2.79
N TYR A 53 -11.78 3.70 -2.22
CA TYR A 53 -11.62 5.05 -2.76
C TYR A 53 -11.03 4.99 -4.18
N GLY A 54 -11.90 5.25 -5.17
CA GLY A 54 -11.57 5.19 -6.59
C GLY A 54 -11.57 3.79 -7.21
N GLY A 55 -11.73 2.72 -6.42
CA GLY A 55 -11.65 1.35 -6.94
C GLY A 55 -12.79 0.96 -7.89
N TYR A 56 -13.97 1.59 -7.76
CA TYR A 56 -15.04 1.49 -8.78
C TYR A 56 -14.58 1.99 -10.16
N ASN A 57 -13.61 2.89 -10.21
CA ASN A 57 -12.99 3.42 -11.43
C ASN A 57 -11.69 2.68 -11.81
N GLY A 58 -11.36 1.58 -11.13
CA GLY A 58 -10.12 0.82 -11.34
C GLY A 58 -8.87 1.42 -10.67
N LEU A 59 -9.01 2.43 -9.81
CA LEU A 59 -7.92 3.07 -9.07
C LEU A 59 -7.61 2.34 -7.76
N PHE A 60 -6.53 2.74 -7.10
CA PHE A 60 -5.98 2.07 -5.93
C PHE A 60 -6.10 2.91 -4.66
N GLU A 61 -6.14 2.21 -3.54
CA GLU A 61 -5.82 2.76 -2.22
C GLU A 61 -4.44 2.30 -1.77
N LEU A 62 -3.75 3.13 -1.01
CA LEU A 62 -2.45 2.84 -0.42
C LEU A 62 -2.42 3.27 1.06
N ALA A 63 -1.89 2.40 1.91
CA ALA A 63 -1.64 2.68 3.31
C ALA A 63 -0.28 2.13 3.75
N PHE A 64 0.41 2.86 4.62
CA PHE A 64 1.52 2.31 5.38
C PHE A 64 1.00 1.53 6.57
N MET A 65 1.65 0.42 6.90
CA MET A 65 1.17 -0.54 7.88
C MET A 65 2.30 -0.89 8.85
N GLN A 66 1.97 -0.96 10.14
CA GLN A 66 2.83 -1.48 11.20
C GLN A 66 2.02 -2.52 11.96
N ASP A 67 2.53 -3.76 12.08
CA ASP A 67 1.85 -4.85 12.79
C ASP A 67 0.36 -5.02 12.42
N ASN A 68 0.04 -4.99 11.13
CA ASN A 68 -1.32 -5.06 10.56
C ASN A 68 -2.25 -3.87 10.87
N HIS A 69 -1.76 -2.79 11.47
CA HIS A 69 -2.49 -1.56 11.69
C HIS A 69 -1.98 -0.47 10.76
N VAL A 70 -2.85 0.48 10.37
CA VAL A 70 -2.44 1.63 9.57
C VAL A 70 -1.47 2.49 10.40
N CYS A 71 -0.32 2.80 9.83
CA CYS A 71 0.65 3.72 10.39
C CYS A 71 0.33 5.15 9.89
N TYR A 72 0.09 6.05 10.84
CA TYR A 72 -0.29 7.44 10.56
C TYR A 72 0.85 8.45 10.76
N THR A 73 2.07 7.95 11.04
CA THR A 73 3.23 8.77 11.43
C THR A 73 4.34 8.78 10.38
N THR A 74 3.98 8.55 9.10
CA THR A 74 4.93 8.67 7.99
C THR A 74 4.88 10.08 7.41
N GLU A 75 6.00 10.60 6.92
CA GLU A 75 6.02 11.88 6.21
C GLU A 75 5.40 11.81 4.80
N LEU A 76 5.26 10.59 4.26
CA LEU A 76 4.66 10.36 2.94
C LEU A 76 3.14 10.51 2.98
N THR A 77 2.53 10.02 4.06
CA THR A 77 1.11 10.23 4.36
C THR A 77 0.84 9.95 5.83
N ASN A 78 -0.17 10.64 6.36
CA ASN A 78 -0.71 10.43 7.69
C ASN A 78 -2.10 9.80 7.66
N ASP A 79 -2.51 9.22 6.53
CA ASP A 79 -3.78 8.49 6.34
C ASP A 79 -3.70 7.52 5.13
N VAL A 80 -4.78 6.78 4.90
CA VAL A 80 -5.01 6.01 3.68
C VAL A 80 -5.21 6.98 2.50
N ILE A 81 -4.45 6.78 1.43
CA ILE A 81 -4.56 7.57 0.21
C ILE A 81 -5.39 6.79 -0.80
N GLY A 82 -6.46 7.39 -1.30
CA GLY A 82 -7.31 6.81 -2.33
C GLY A 82 -7.10 7.42 -3.72
N TYR A 83 -7.84 6.92 -4.70
CA TYR A 83 -7.88 7.45 -6.07
C TYR A 83 -6.51 7.48 -6.78
N LEU A 84 -5.59 6.59 -6.38
CA LEU A 84 -4.27 6.52 -7.00
C LEU A 84 -4.32 5.75 -8.32
N THR A 85 -3.67 6.29 -9.33
CA THR A 85 -3.26 5.53 -10.52
C THR A 85 -2.15 4.53 -10.18
N LYS A 86 -1.91 3.56 -11.07
CA LYS A 86 -0.81 2.61 -10.91
C LYS A 86 0.54 3.34 -10.84
N GLU A 87 0.72 4.36 -11.65
CA GLU A 87 1.93 5.18 -11.71
C GLU A 87 2.17 5.92 -10.38
N GLU A 88 1.14 6.55 -9.81
CA GLU A 88 1.25 7.20 -8.49
C GLU A 88 1.55 6.19 -7.38
N VAL A 89 0.96 5.00 -7.40
CA VAL A 89 1.32 3.92 -6.48
C VAL A 89 2.82 3.60 -6.58
N LEU A 90 3.35 3.42 -7.80
CA LEU A 90 4.78 3.14 -8.02
C LEU A 90 5.67 4.27 -7.49
N GLU A 91 5.25 5.52 -7.59
CA GLU A 91 5.98 6.66 -7.00
C GLU A 91 6.05 6.59 -5.47
N TYR A 92 4.95 6.25 -4.80
CA TYR A 92 4.95 6.04 -3.35
C TYR A 92 5.84 4.85 -2.95
N LEU A 93 5.78 3.75 -3.71
CA LEU A 93 6.62 2.58 -3.46
C LEU A 93 8.11 2.92 -3.61
N GLU A 94 8.49 3.71 -4.62
CA GLU A 94 9.88 4.14 -4.79
C GLU A 94 10.36 5.02 -3.64
N LYS A 95 9.55 5.97 -3.17
CA LYS A 95 9.85 6.78 -1.98
C LYS A 95 9.96 5.94 -0.72
N SER A 96 9.07 4.96 -0.55
CA SER A 96 9.01 4.11 0.65
C SER A 96 10.27 3.26 0.87
N LYS A 97 11.06 3.01 -0.18
CA LYS A 97 12.34 2.31 -0.07
C LYS A 97 13.31 3.05 0.85
N ASN A 98 13.20 4.36 0.94
CA ASN A 98 14.08 5.21 1.73
C ASN A 98 13.41 5.71 3.01
N LEU A 99 12.33 5.05 3.50
CA LEU A 99 11.75 5.35 4.80
C LEU A 99 12.58 4.73 5.93
N TYR A 100 12.92 5.56 6.92
CA TYR A 100 13.58 5.18 8.16
C TYR A 100 12.79 5.72 9.36
N LEU A 101 12.83 5.01 10.49
CA LEU A 101 12.32 5.54 11.75
C LEU A 101 13.28 6.61 12.30
N ASP A 102 12.80 7.85 12.39
CA ASP A 102 13.43 8.88 13.18
C ASP A 102 13.05 8.66 14.66
N VAL A 103 14.02 8.17 15.42
CA VAL A 103 13.84 7.82 16.84
C VAL A 103 13.65 9.03 17.74
N GLU A 104 14.06 10.23 17.33
CA GLU A 104 13.89 11.45 18.13
C GLU A 104 12.46 11.96 18.06
N THR A 105 11.85 11.87 16.87
CA THR A 105 10.49 12.37 16.63
C THR A 105 9.43 11.27 16.66
N ASN A 106 9.84 10.00 16.67
CA ASN A 106 8.98 8.83 16.53
C ASN A 106 8.10 8.90 15.27
N THR A 107 8.70 9.33 14.16
CA THR A 107 8.08 9.43 12.83
C THR A 107 8.91 8.71 11.78
N TYR A 108 8.29 8.29 10.69
CA TYR A 108 8.99 7.66 9.57
C TYR A 108 9.27 8.71 8.49
N ARG A 109 10.54 8.85 8.12
CA ARG A 109 11.03 9.91 7.22
C ARG A 109 11.85 9.36 6.07
N VAL A 110 11.81 10.03 4.93
CA VAL A 110 12.58 9.70 3.74
C VAL A 110 13.95 10.38 3.84
N TYR A 111 15.02 9.60 3.61
CA TYR A 111 16.40 10.08 3.62
C TYR A 111 17.11 9.82 2.29
#